data_AF-A0A6V7J3W7-F1
#
_entry.id   AF-A0A6V7J3W7-F1
#
_cell.length_a   1.000
_cell.length_b   1.000
_cell.length_c   1.000
_cell.angle_alpha   90.00
_cell.angle_beta   90.00
_cell.angle_gamma   90.00
#
_symmetry.space_group_name_H-M   'P 1'
#
loop_
_entity.id
_entity.type
_entity.pdbx_description
1 polymer ?
#
loop_
_entity_poly.entity_id
_entity_poly.type
_entity_poly.pdbx_seq_one_letter_code
_entity_poly.pdbx_strand_id
1 'polypeptide(L)'
;TMTYVGGQFATVVSNPISGALIDASGWRSVLYFFGSAAIIWALVFLIIGSDSPAAASEKRFFSISDGERKYIESALGVLQEKPLPEAR
;
A
#
# COMPACT_ATOMS: atom_id res chain seq x y z
N THR A 1 -3.65 15.61 0.97
CA THR A 1 -3.22 16.46 2.11
C THR A 1 -2.54 15.67 3.22
N MET A 2 -3.08 14.55 3.69
CA MET A 2 -2.45 13.72 4.74
C MET A 2 -1.05 13.18 4.37
N THR A 3 -0.82 12.82 3.10
CA THR A 3 0.45 12.27 2.62
C THR A 3 1.63 13.25 2.73
N TYR A 4 1.38 14.57 2.67
CA TYR A 4 2.42 15.59 2.75
C TYR A 4 2.97 15.77 4.18
N VAL A 5 2.10 15.59 5.19
CA VAL A 5 2.47 15.73 6.61
C VAL A 5 3.38 14.60 7.07
N GLY A 6 3.25 13.40 6.49
CA GLY A 6 4.05 12.23 6.86
C GLY A 6 5.55 12.45 6.72
N GLY A 7 6.00 13.12 5.65
CA GLY A 7 7.42 13.39 5.42
C GLY A 7 8.03 14.37 6.45
N GLN A 8 7.31 15.44 6.77
CA GLN A 8 7.80 16.42 7.75
C GLN A 8 7.80 15.86 9.18
N PHE A 9 6.77 15.10 9.53
CA PHE A 9 6.70 14.41 10.82
C PHE A 9 7.83 13.38 10.97
N ALA A 10 8.12 12.61 9.92
CA ALA A 10 9.22 11.64 9.93
C ALA A 10 10.57 12.32 10.24
N THR A 11 10.87 13.48 9.66
CA THR A 11 12.12 14.21 9.93
C THR A 11 12.22 14.70 11.38
N VAL A 12 11.12 15.23 11.93
CA VAL A 12 11.07 15.71 13.32
C VAL A 12 11.35 14.57 14.30
N VAL A 13 10.84 13.37 14.03
CA VAL A 13 11.05 12.19 14.88
C VAL A 13 12.41 11.52 14.61
N SER A 14 12.89 11.52 13.37
CA SER A 14 14.13 10.82 12.99
C SER A 14 15.39 11.53 13.48
N ASN A 15 15.39 12.86 13.54
CA ASN A 15 16.53 13.64 14.02
C ASN A 15 16.96 13.31 15.46
N PRO A 16 16.08 13.34 16.48
CA PRO A 16 16.46 13.01 17.85
C PRO A 16 16.87 11.53 17.99
N ILE A 17 16.20 10.62 17.27
CA ILE A 17 16.57 9.19 17.26
C ILE A 17 17.96 9.00 16.68
N SER A 18 18.29 9.68 15.58
CA SER A 18 19.62 9.65 14.98
C SER A 18 20.67 10.18 15.95
N GLY A 19 20.39 11.28 16.66
CA GLY A 19 21.28 11.82 17.69
C GLY A 19 21.56 10.81 18.81
N ALA A 20 20.53 10.16 19.34
CA ALA A 20 20.67 9.13 20.37
C ALA A 20 21.45 7.90 19.87
N LEU A 21 21.23 7.48 18.62
CA LEU A 21 21.92 6.32 18.04
C LEU A 21 23.41 6.58 17.78
N ILE A 22 23.74 7.80 17.32
CA ILE A 22 25.13 8.22 17.09
C ILE A 22 25.91 8.21 18.41
N ASP A 23 25.32 8.73 19.48
CA ASP A 23 25.95 8.78 20.81
C ASP A 23 26.17 7.37 21.39
N ALA A 24 25.19 6.48 21.26
CA ALA A 24 25.27 5.14 21.82
C ALA A 24 26.17 4.17 21.04
N SER A 25 26.19 4.27 19.70
CA SER A 25 26.75 3.21 18.83
C SER A 25 27.48 3.73 17.59
N GLY A 26 27.69 5.04 17.51
CA GLY A 26 28.39 5.71 16.42
C GLY A 26 27.54 5.91 15.17
N TRP A 27 28.05 6.69 14.23
CA TRP A 27 27.32 7.13 13.04
C TRP A 27 26.80 6.01 12.11
N ARG A 28 27.43 4.82 12.16
CA ARG A 28 27.05 3.68 11.33
C ARG A 28 25.72 3.03 11.78
N SER A 29 25.34 3.17 13.05
CA SER A 29 24.13 2.55 13.59
C SER A 29 22.84 3.11 12.98
N VAL A 30 22.82 4.40 12.67
CA VAL A 30 21.69 5.11 12.05
C VAL A 30 21.32 4.45 10.71
N LEU A 31 22.32 4.10 9.91
CA LEU A 31 22.11 3.43 8.62
C LEU A 31 21.46 2.05 8.78
N TYR A 32 21.91 1.27 9.77
CA TYR A 32 21.33 -0.05 10.03
C TYR A 32 19.88 0.05 10.53
N PHE A 33 19.58 0.98 11.43
CA PHE A 33 18.25 1.15 12.01
C PHE A 33 17.22 1.64 10.99
N PHE A 34 17.49 2.75 10.30
CA PHE A 34 16.58 3.27 9.28
C PHE A 34 16.53 2.37 8.04
N GLY A 35 17.66 1.75 7.68
CA GLY A 35 17.72 0.77 6.60
C GLY A 35 16.86 -0.47 6.89
N SER A 36 16.96 -1.06 8.08
CA SER A 36 16.13 -2.21 8.45
C SER A 36 14.65 -1.83 8.54
N ALA A 37 14.33 -0.65 9.09
CA ALA A 37 12.96 -0.16 9.16
C ALA A 37 12.35 0.00 7.76
N ALA A 38 13.11 0.54 6.81
CA ALA A 38 12.67 0.68 5.42
C ALA A 38 12.45 -0.69 4.74
N ILE A 39 13.32 -1.66 4.97
CA ILE A 39 13.18 -3.02 4.42
C ILE A 39 11.93 -3.71 4.99
N ILE A 40 11.73 -3.67 6.31
CA ILE A 40 10.54 -4.25 6.95
C ILE A 40 9.27 -3.58 6.39
N TRP A 41 9.28 -2.26 6.27
CA TRP A 41 8.15 -1.51 5.74
C TRP A 41 7.88 -1.84 4.27
N ALA A 42 8.92 -2.00 3.46
CA ALA A 42 8.79 -2.45 2.07
C ALA A 42 8.18 -3.86 2.00
N LEU A 43 8.62 -4.79 2.86
CA LEU A 43 8.02 -6.14 2.93
C LEU A 43 6.54 -6.09 3.31
N VAL A 44 6.17 -5.27 4.29
CA VAL A 44 4.77 -5.04 4.66
C VAL A 44 3.98 -4.48 3.47
N PHE A 45 4.53 -3.52 2.74
CA PHE A 45 3.91 -2.96 1.55
C PHE A 45 3.82 -3.95 0.38
N LEU A 46 4.77 -4.86 0.22
CA LEU A 46 4.68 -5.94 -0.77
C LEU A 46 3.58 -6.94 -0.41
N ILE A 47 3.41 -7.23 0.89
CA ILE A 47 2.35 -8.12 1.36
C ILE A 47 0.97 -7.44 1.27
N ILE A 48 0.87 -6.14 1.49
CA ILE A 48 -0.42 -5.41 1.51
C ILE A 48 -0.79 -4.85 0.13
N GLY A 49 0.17 -4.33 -0.62
CA GLY A 49 -0.03 -3.69 -1.92
C GLY A 49 -0.38 -4.70 -3.01
N SER A 50 -1.49 -4.45 -3.72
CA SER A 50 -1.88 -5.19 -4.92
C SER A 50 -2.12 -4.17 -6.03
N ASP A 51 -1.48 -4.35 -7.19
CA ASP A 51 -1.49 -3.39 -8.31
C ASP A 51 -2.79 -3.35 -9.13
N SER A 52 -3.81 -4.13 -8.77
CA SER A 52 -5.07 -4.15 -9.51
C SER A 52 -6.24 -4.56 -8.62
N PRO A 53 -7.41 -3.90 -8.71
CA PRO A 53 -8.62 -4.32 -7.99
C PRO A 53 -9.10 -5.73 -8.40
N ALA A 54 -8.62 -6.27 -9.53
CA ALA A 54 -8.86 -7.66 -9.93
C ALA A 54 -8.00 -8.67 -9.13
N ALA A 55 -6.77 -8.28 -8.75
CA ALA A 55 -5.87 -9.07 -7.90
C ALA A 55 -6.17 -8.92 -6.40
N ALA A 56 -7.05 -7.98 -6.03
CA ALA A 56 -7.54 -7.84 -4.66
C ALA A 56 -8.36 -9.07 -4.19
N SER A 57 -8.81 -9.93 -5.11
CA SER A 57 -9.57 -11.14 -4.73
C SER A 57 -8.71 -12.27 -4.15
N GLU A 58 -7.38 -12.22 -4.25
CA GLU A 58 -6.51 -13.31 -3.79
C GLU A 58 -6.01 -13.12 -2.33
N LYS A 59 -6.06 -11.91 -1.78
CA LYS A 59 -5.61 -11.64 -0.40
C LYS A 59 -6.74 -11.85 0.60
N ARG A 60 -6.83 -13.09 1.09
CA ARG A 60 -7.68 -13.68 2.16
C ARG A 60 -7.99 -12.83 3.41
N PHE A 61 -7.38 -11.67 3.61
CA PHE A 61 -7.55 -10.88 4.85
C PHE A 61 -8.58 -9.74 4.72
N PHE A 62 -8.88 -9.26 3.52
CA PHE A 62 -9.91 -8.25 3.31
C PHE A 62 -10.93 -8.81 2.32
N SER A 63 -11.96 -9.46 2.86
CA SER A 63 -13.08 -9.97 2.07
C SER A 63 -13.77 -8.78 1.40
N ILE A 64 -13.38 -8.45 0.17
CA ILE A 64 -14.12 -7.50 -0.66
C ILE A 64 -15.56 -8.05 -0.75
N SER A 65 -16.52 -7.28 -0.25
CA SER A 65 -17.91 -7.67 -0.27
C SER A 65 -18.38 -7.81 -1.72
N ASP A 66 -19.17 -8.83 -2.04
CA ASP A 66 -19.64 -9.14 -3.41
C ASP A 66 -20.28 -7.92 -4.11
N GLY A 67 -20.83 -6.98 -3.33
CA GLY A 67 -21.39 -5.72 -3.82
C GLY A 67 -20.34 -4.76 -4.42
N GLU A 68 -19.16 -4.65 -3.79
CA GLU A 68 -18.08 -3.78 -4.27
C GLU A 68 -17.44 -4.34 -5.54
N ARG A 69 -17.29 -5.68 -5.58
CA ARG A 69 -16.84 -6.40 -6.77
C ARG A 69 -17.74 -6.13 -7.97
N LYS A 70 -19.07 -6.27 -7.79
CA LYS A 70 -20.04 -6.05 -8.87
C LYS A 70 -20.07 -4.59 -9.33
N TYR A 71 -19.90 -3.64 -8.43
CA TYR A 71 -19.78 -2.22 -8.78
C TYR A 71 -18.54 -1.93 -9.64
N ILE A 72 -17.38 -2.48 -9.27
CA ILE A 72 -16.12 -2.32 -10.01
C ILE A 72 -16.18 -3.00 -11.39
N GLU A 73 -16.71 -4.22 -11.48
CA GLU A 73 -16.89 -4.95 -12.74
C GLU A 73 -17.87 -4.24 -13.69
N SER A 74 -18.91 -3.59 -13.14
CA SER A 74 -19.88 -2.80 -13.91
C SER A 74 -19.29 -1.46 -14.35
N ALA A 75 -18.52 -0.79 -13.51
CA ALA A 75 -17.86 0.48 -13.81
C ALA A 75 -16.72 0.35 -14.84
N LEU A 76 -16.06 -0.82 -14.89
CA LEU A 76 -15.02 -1.14 -15.88
C LEU A 76 -15.60 -1.61 -17.23
N GLY A 77 -16.92 -1.71 -17.39
CA GLY A 77 -17.57 -1.98 -18.68
C GLY A 77 -17.40 -3.42 -19.21
N VAL A 78 -16.99 -4.38 -18.38
CA VAL A 78 -16.80 -5.79 -18.80
C VAL A 78 -18.14 -6.49 -19.06
N LEU A 79 -19.23 -6.00 -18.46
CA LEU A 79 -20.60 -6.35 -18.82
C LEU A 79 -21.12 -5.44 -19.94
N GLN A 80 -20.50 -5.49 -21.13
CA GLN A 80 -21.27 -5.15 -22.33
C GLN A 80 -22.33 -6.23 -22.48
N GLU A 81 -23.58 -5.87 -22.12
CA GLU A 81 -24.76 -6.61 -22.54
C GLU A 81 -24.74 -6.62 -24.07
N LYS A 82 -24.21 -7.70 -24.64
CA LYS A 82 -24.23 -7.96 -26.08
C LYS A 82 -25.71 -7.92 -26.48
N PRO A 83 -26.18 -6.93 -27.27
CA PRO A 83 -27.56 -6.93 -27.71
C PRO A 83 -27.75 -8.20 -28.53
N LEU A 84 -28.63 -9.08 -28.06
CA LEU A 84 -29.05 -10.26 -28.80
C LEU A 84 -29.63 -9.77 -30.14
N PRO A 85 -29.17 -10.30 -31.29
CA PRO A 85 -29.73 -9.91 -32.56
C PRO A 85 -31.19 -10.35 -32.59
N GLU A 86 -32.09 -9.40 -32.83
CA GLU A 86 -33.51 -9.66 -33.08
C GLU A 86 -33.64 -10.71 -34.20
N ALA A 87 -33.94 -11.94 -33.80
CA ALA A 87 -34.37 -12.98 -34.72
C ALA A 87 -35.85 -12.74 -35.00
N ARG A 88 -36.09 -12.33 -36.24
CA ARG A 88 -37.39 -12.17 -36.91
C ARG A 88 -38.34 -13.34 -36.70
#